data_AF-A0A1G5CPU8-F1
#
_entry.id   AF-A0A1G5CPU8-F1
#
_cell.length_a   1.000
_cell.length_b   1.000
_cell.length_c   1.000
_cell.angle_alpha   90.00
_cell.angle_beta   90.00
_cell.angle_gamma   90.00
#
_symmetry.space_group_name_H-M   'P 1'
#
loop_
_entity.id
_entity.type
_entity.pdbx_description
1 polymer ?
#
loop_
_entity_poly.entity_id
_entity_poly.type
_entity_poly.pdbx_seq_one_letter_code
_entity_poly.pdbx_strand_id
1 'polypeptide(L)'
;MLAVDVRASLRAGRTVEDGAARWWRFSAQTVARHGDFLLAFVDGGVCVGAYRIVDSAPDAGEGGKYAFDLTPAARFQWALGQRLPLPPGRNPARILTGQHLREFLDAAPYRPSGSDRD
;
A
#
# COMPACT_ATOMS: atom_id res chain seq x y z
N MET A 1 -0.96 -3.45 7.06
CA MET A 1 -1.00 -2.68 5.80
C MET A 1 0.28 -2.95 5.02
N LEU A 2 0.15 -3.32 3.74
CA LEU A 2 1.27 -3.58 2.84
C LEU A 2 1.66 -2.28 2.13
N ALA A 3 2.93 -2.17 1.72
CA ALA A 3 3.40 -1.07 0.89
C ALA A 3 4.38 -1.58 -0.18
N VAL A 4 4.30 -1.08 -1.41
CA VAL A 4 5.09 -1.58 -2.55
C VAL A 4 5.68 -0.47 -3.41
N ASP A 5 6.94 -0.62 -3.81
CA ASP A 5 7.68 0.31 -4.67
C ASP A 5 7.40 0.03 -6.14
N VAL A 6 6.54 0.85 -6.76
CA VAL A 6 6.07 0.62 -8.15
C VAL A 6 6.96 1.25 -9.22
N ARG A 7 8.13 1.82 -8.86
CA ARG A 7 8.99 2.54 -9.81
C ARG A 7 9.38 1.73 -11.04
N ALA A 8 9.69 0.44 -10.87
CA ALA A 8 10.07 -0.43 -11.97
C ALA A 8 8.92 -0.59 -12.99
N SER A 9 7.69 -0.78 -12.49
CA SER A 9 6.49 -0.91 -13.32
C SER A 9 6.18 0.36 -14.08
N LEU A 10 6.31 1.53 -13.43
CA LEU A 10 6.10 2.83 -14.09
C LEU A 10 7.12 3.09 -15.20
N ARG A 11 8.40 2.73 -14.98
CA ARG A 11 9.44 2.81 -16.03
C ARG A 11 9.14 1.91 -17.23
N ALA A 12 8.38 0.83 -17.02
CA ALA A 12 7.90 -0.05 -18.08
C ALA A 12 6.57 0.42 -18.71
N GLY A 13 6.10 1.65 -18.42
CA GLY A 13 4.88 2.21 -19.00
C GLY A 13 3.58 1.65 -18.40
N ARG A 14 3.65 0.97 -17.25
CA ARG A 14 2.47 0.43 -16.55
C ARG A 14 1.82 1.52 -15.69
N THR A 15 0.55 1.31 -15.37
CA THR A 15 -0.15 2.18 -14.40
C THR A 15 0.31 1.90 -12.97
N VAL A 16 0.02 2.81 -12.03
CA VAL A 16 0.29 2.60 -10.60
C VAL A 16 -0.45 1.35 -10.10
N GLU A 17 -1.70 1.19 -10.48
CA GLU A 17 -2.54 0.06 -10.09
C GLU A 17 -2.00 -1.26 -10.65
N ASP A 18 -1.61 -1.30 -11.93
CA ASP A 18 -0.97 -2.47 -12.53
C ASP A 18 0.33 -2.86 -11.84
N GLY A 19 1.11 -1.87 -11.43
CA GLY A 19 2.32 -2.10 -10.65
C GLY A 19 2.01 -2.65 -9.27
N ALA A 20 1.04 -2.05 -8.58
CA ALA A 20 0.62 -2.43 -7.24
C ALA A 20 -0.02 -3.83 -7.16
N ALA A 21 -0.75 -4.23 -8.20
CA ALA A 21 -1.52 -5.46 -8.21
C ALA A 21 -0.68 -6.73 -8.41
N ARG A 22 0.58 -6.66 -8.87
CA ARG A 22 1.22 -7.83 -9.48
C ARG A 22 2.56 -8.17 -8.86
N TRP A 23 2.64 -9.43 -8.44
CA TRP A 23 3.85 -10.21 -8.18
C TRP A 23 4.79 -9.63 -7.13
N TRP A 24 4.25 -9.43 -5.93
CA TRP A 24 5.03 -9.03 -4.77
C TRP A 24 5.42 -10.21 -3.89
N ARG A 25 6.66 -10.18 -3.39
CA ARG A 25 7.16 -11.23 -2.50
C ARG A 25 6.76 -10.91 -1.06
N PHE A 26 5.66 -11.52 -0.63
CA PHE A 26 5.20 -11.55 0.77
C PHE A 26 5.06 -12.99 1.26
N SER A 27 5.20 -13.22 2.57
CA SER A 27 4.85 -14.51 3.16
C SER A 27 3.32 -14.63 3.27
N ALA A 28 2.80 -15.87 3.23
CA ALA A 28 1.37 -16.11 3.45
C ALA A 28 0.88 -15.53 4.78
N GLN A 29 1.68 -15.66 5.84
CA GLN A 29 1.37 -15.08 7.14
C GLN A 29 1.31 -13.54 7.11
N THR A 30 2.19 -12.90 6.34
CA THR A 30 2.18 -11.44 6.16
C THR A 30 0.90 -10.99 5.47
N VAL A 31 0.50 -11.66 4.39
CA VAL A 31 -0.72 -11.35 3.65
C VAL A 31 -1.93 -11.53 4.56
N ALA A 32 -2.03 -12.66 5.27
CA ALA A 32 -3.13 -12.93 6.18
C ALA A 32 -3.25 -11.92 7.35
N ARG A 33 -2.13 -11.37 7.85
CA ARG A 33 -2.14 -10.44 9.00
C ARG A 33 -2.25 -8.97 8.62
N HIS A 34 -1.88 -8.60 7.40
CA HIS A 34 -1.65 -7.20 7.03
C HIS A 34 -2.24 -6.81 5.68
N GLY A 35 -2.85 -7.77 4.97
CA GLY A 35 -3.34 -7.66 3.59
C GLY A 35 -4.75 -7.07 3.46
N ASP A 36 -5.15 -6.16 4.34
CA ASP A 36 -6.42 -5.42 4.15
C ASP A 36 -6.26 -4.26 3.16
N PHE A 37 -5.09 -3.62 3.20
CA PHE A 37 -4.78 -2.42 2.43
C PHE A 37 -3.35 -2.45 1.89
N LEU A 38 -3.18 -1.85 0.71
CA LEU A 38 -1.91 -1.73 0.02
C LEU A 38 -1.67 -0.26 -0.39
N LEU A 39 -0.50 0.25 -0.05
CA LEU A 39 -0.02 1.56 -0.50
C LEU A 39 1.06 1.39 -1.57
N ALA A 40 0.89 2.02 -2.72
CA ALA A 40 1.93 2.09 -3.75
C ALA A 40 2.78 3.33 -3.49
N PHE A 41 4.11 3.21 -3.58
CA PHE A 41 5.02 4.33 -3.40
C PHE A 41 6.13 4.37 -4.44
N VAL A 42 6.77 5.54 -4.55
CA VAL A 42 7.97 5.80 -5.36
C VAL A 42 8.99 6.62 -4.56
N ASP A 43 10.15 6.87 -5.16
CA ASP A 43 11.18 7.81 -4.68
C ASP A 43 11.51 7.74 -3.18
N GLY A 44 11.62 6.50 -2.67
CA GLY A 44 11.99 6.27 -1.29
C GLY A 44 10.89 6.57 -0.27
N GLY A 45 9.62 6.61 -0.70
CA GLY A 45 8.46 6.55 0.18
C GLY A 45 7.31 7.50 -0.16
N VAL A 46 7.31 8.21 -1.29
CA VAL A 46 6.18 9.05 -1.71
C VAL A 46 5.03 8.16 -2.16
N CYS A 47 3.88 8.25 -1.49
CA CYS A 47 2.69 7.49 -1.83
C CYS A 47 2.08 7.99 -3.15
N VAL A 48 1.80 7.07 -4.06
CA VAL A 48 1.20 7.34 -5.38
C VAL A 48 -0.06 6.52 -5.64
N GLY A 49 -0.40 5.59 -4.75
CA GLY A 49 -1.63 4.82 -4.84
C GLY A 49 -2.02 4.26 -3.47
N ALA A 50 -3.33 4.17 -3.22
CA ALA A 50 -3.87 3.62 -1.98
C ALA A 50 -5.08 2.75 -2.28
N TYR A 51 -5.00 1.49 -1.88
CA TYR A 51 -5.93 0.46 -2.30
C TYR A 51 -6.38 -0.41 -1.12
N ARG A 52 -7.61 -0.88 -1.21
CA ARG A 52 -8.11 -2.02 -0.42
C ARG A 52 -7.84 -3.27 -1.24
N ILE A 53 -7.31 -4.29 -0.59
CA ILE A 53 -7.14 -5.60 -1.19
C ILE A 53 -8.48 -6.33 -1.09
N VAL A 54 -9.03 -6.72 -2.22
CA VAL A 54 -10.29 -7.48 -2.31
C VAL A 54 -10.00 -8.97 -2.24
N ASP A 55 -8.94 -9.40 -2.94
CA ASP A 55 -8.46 -10.77 -2.95
C ASP A 55 -6.94 -10.79 -3.14
N SER A 56 -6.32 -11.91 -2.77
CA SER A 56 -4.89 -12.13 -2.93
C SER A 56 -4.60 -13.60 -3.21
N ALA A 57 -3.84 -13.88 -4.26
CA ALA A 57 -3.47 -15.23 -4.63
C ALA A 57 -1.97 -15.32 -4.91
N PRO A 58 -1.27 -16.37 -4.42
CA PRO A 58 0.08 -16.66 -4.86
C PRO A 58 0.04 -17.18 -6.31
N ASP A 59 0.90 -16.62 -7.15
CA ASP A 59 1.09 -17.03 -8.53
C ASP A 59 2.25 -18.04 -8.63
N ALA A 60 1.92 -19.29 -8.95
CA ALA A 60 2.90 -20.37 -9.07
C ALA A 60 3.89 -20.15 -10.23
N GLY A 61 3.44 -19.52 -11.33
CA GLY A 61 4.29 -19.20 -12.49
C GLY A 61 5.35 -18.14 -12.16
N GLU A 62 5.10 -17.33 -11.14
CA GLU A 62 5.98 -16.24 -10.70
C GLU A 62 6.74 -16.57 -9.41
N GLY A 63 6.92 -17.85 -9.12
CA GLY A 63 7.68 -18.32 -7.96
C GLY A 63 6.98 -18.06 -6.63
N GLY A 64 5.64 -18.08 -6.62
CA GLY A 64 4.81 -17.91 -5.44
C GLY A 64 4.65 -16.46 -4.98
N LYS A 65 4.96 -15.49 -5.83
CA LYS A 65 4.69 -14.07 -5.56
C LYS A 65 3.19 -13.81 -5.58
N TYR A 66 2.73 -12.87 -4.77
CA TYR A 66 1.31 -12.54 -4.66
C TYR A 66 0.87 -11.56 -5.75
N ALA A 67 -0.23 -11.89 -6.39
CA ALA A 67 -1.07 -10.92 -7.09
C ALA A 67 -2.22 -10.50 -6.15
N PHE A 68 -2.67 -9.25 -6.30
CA PHE A 68 -3.71 -8.63 -5.51
C PHE A 68 -4.81 -8.11 -6.43
N ASP A 69 -6.06 -8.41 -6.10
CA ASP A 69 -7.20 -7.67 -6.63
C ASP A 69 -7.39 -6.40 -5.78
N LEU A 70 -7.43 -5.24 -6.43
CA LEU A 70 -7.34 -3.94 -5.79
C LEU A 70 -8.56 -3.08 -6.12
N THR A 71 -9.07 -2.39 -5.11
CA THR A 71 -10.03 -1.30 -5.29
C THR A 71 -9.51 -0.03 -4.61
N PRO A 72 -9.78 1.19 -5.14
CA PRO A 72 -9.35 2.42 -4.50
C PRO A 72 -9.81 2.52 -3.04
N ALA A 73 -8.90 2.83 -2.12
CA ALA A 73 -9.22 3.02 -0.70
C ALA A 73 -9.46 4.50 -0.39
N ALA A 74 -10.72 4.96 -0.48
CA ALA A 74 -11.11 6.34 -0.22
C ALA A 74 -10.60 6.89 1.13
N ARG A 75 -10.54 6.04 2.17
CA ARG A 75 -10.02 6.40 3.50
C ARG A 75 -8.56 6.88 3.48
N PHE A 76 -7.76 6.45 2.50
CA PHE A 76 -6.33 6.72 2.42
C PHE A 76 -5.96 7.60 1.22
N GLN A 77 -6.93 8.19 0.52
CA GLN A 77 -6.64 9.12 -0.58
C GLN A 77 -5.86 10.37 -0.13
N TRP A 78 -6.02 10.80 1.12
CA TRP A 78 -5.24 11.90 1.68
C TRP A 78 -3.73 11.62 1.69
N ALA A 79 -3.32 10.35 1.67
CA ALA A 79 -1.92 9.96 1.70
C ALA A 79 -1.23 10.15 0.34
N LEU A 80 -1.96 10.31 -0.76
CA LEU A 80 -1.38 10.50 -2.09
C LEU A 80 -0.51 11.77 -2.11
N GLY A 81 0.71 11.66 -2.63
CA GLY A 81 1.73 12.71 -2.61
C GLY A 81 2.46 12.86 -1.28
N GLN A 82 2.02 12.19 -0.21
CA GLN A 82 2.67 12.25 1.10
C GLN A 82 3.79 11.22 1.23
N ARG A 83 4.79 11.53 2.06
CA ARG A 83 5.86 10.59 2.39
C ARG A 83 5.38 9.62 3.46
N LEU A 84 5.42 8.32 3.15
CA LEU A 84 5.07 7.25 4.05
C LEU A 84 6.18 7.04 5.11
N PRO A 85 5.83 6.75 6.37
CA PRO A 85 6.78 6.37 7.41
C PRO A 85 7.25 4.93 7.21
N LEU A 86 7.93 4.66 6.09
CA LEU A 86 8.40 3.31 5.77
C LEU A 86 9.61 2.94 6.64
N PRO A 87 9.70 1.68 7.11
CA PRO A 87 10.91 1.22 7.74
C PRO A 87 12.09 1.26 6.74
N PRO A 88 13.31 1.57 7.23
CA PRO A 88 14.49 1.69 6.38
C PRO A 88 14.80 0.37 5.67
N GLY A 89 15.35 0.46 4.46
CA GLY A 89 15.80 -0.71 3.70
C GLY A 89 15.59 -0.59 2.20
N ARG A 90 16.08 -1.60 1.45
CA ARG A 90 16.03 -1.63 -0.03
C ARG A 90 14.97 -2.56 -0.63
N ASN A 91 14.30 -3.39 0.17
CA ASN A 91 13.29 -4.31 -0.34
C ASN A 91 12.13 -3.49 -1.01
N PRO A 92 11.61 -3.85 -2.18
CA PRO A 92 10.52 -3.09 -2.79
C PRO A 92 9.16 -3.34 -2.12
N ALA A 93 9.01 -4.42 -1.35
CA ALA A 93 7.83 -4.77 -0.57
C ALA A 93 8.06 -4.49 0.92
N ARG A 94 7.14 -3.75 1.54
CA ARG A 94 7.19 -3.25 2.92
C ARG A 94 5.92 -3.58 3.66
N ILE A 95 6.01 -3.54 4.99
CA ILE A 95 4.87 -3.71 5.88
C ILE A 95 4.87 -2.52 6.84
N LEU A 96 3.75 -1.81 6.90
CA LEU A 96 3.50 -0.82 7.95
C LEU A 96 2.85 -1.54 9.12
N THR A 97 3.58 -1.64 10.23
CA THR A 97 3.16 -2.24 11.49
C THR A 97 3.72 -1.46 12.68
N GLY A 98 3.17 -1.71 13.88
CA GLY A 98 3.63 -1.09 15.12
C GLY A 98 3.65 0.43 15.02
N GLN A 99 4.79 1.04 15.36
CA GLN A 99 4.98 2.48 15.36
C GLN A 99 4.74 3.13 13.99
N HIS A 100 5.28 2.56 12.90
CA HIS A 100 5.10 3.11 11.55
C HIS A 100 3.64 3.16 11.11
N LEU A 101 2.86 2.12 11.46
CA LEU A 101 1.44 2.10 11.17
C LEU A 101 0.69 3.16 11.98
N ARG A 102 1.04 3.31 13.26
CA ARG A 102 0.45 4.34 14.13
C ARG A 102 0.74 5.73 13.60
N GLU A 103 2.00 6.04 13.31
CA GLU A 103 2.42 7.32 12.71
C GLU A 103 1.67 7.62 11.40
N PHE A 104 1.53 6.62 10.53
CA PHE A 104 0.74 6.78 9.31
C PHE A 104 -0.73 7.11 9.59
N LEU A 105 -1.36 6.40 10.52
CA LEU A 105 -2.76 6.62 10.86
C LEU A 105 -2.99 7.96 11.58
N ASP A 106 -2.06 8.37 12.45
CA ASP A 106 -2.10 9.64 13.18
C ASP A 106 -1.84 10.84 12.26
N ALA A 107 -1.13 10.66 11.15
CA ALA A 107 -0.92 11.68 10.12
C ALA A 107 -2.18 11.94 9.26
N ALA A 108 -3.22 11.12 9.38
CA ALA A 108 -4.46 11.36 8.65
C ALA A 108 -5.04 12.72 9.08
N PRO A 109 -5.41 13.60 8.12
CA PRO A 109 -6.00 14.88 8.47
C PRO A 109 -7.26 14.62 9.29
N TYR A 110 -7.38 15.30 10.43
CA TYR A 110 -8.58 15.26 11.26
C TYR A 110 -9.75 15.69 10.39
N ARG A 111 -10.69 14.77 10.12
CA ARG A 111 -12.02 15.19 9.67
C ARG A 111 -12.69 15.73 10.92
N PRO A 112 -12.96 17.04 11.04
CA PRO A 112 -13.94 17.46 12.02
C PRO A 112 -15.23 16.71 11.66
N SER A 113 -15.60 15.75 12.48
CA SER A 113 -16.98 15.27 12.55
C SER A 113 -17.83 16.52 12.63
N GLY A 114 -18.62 16.76 11.57
CA GLY A 114 -19.49 17.91 11.46
C GLY A 114 -20.20 18.07 12.79
N SER A 115 -19.89 19.17 13.46
CA SER A 115 -20.58 19.55 14.68
C SER A 115 -22.03 19.80 14.30
N ASP A 116 -22.93 19.18 15.05
CA ASP A 116 -24.28 19.68 15.31
C ASP A 116 -24.36 21.21 15.13
N ARG A 117 -25.15 21.64 14.14
CA ARG A 117 -25.82 22.95 14.01
C ARG A 117 -26.92 22.74 12.96
N ASP A 118 -28.21 22.92 13.17
CA ASP A 118 -29.06 23.42 14.26
C ASP A 118 -30.39 22.63 14.18
#